data_AF-A0A1L7JNB2-F1
#
_entry.id   AF-A0A1L7JNB2-F1
#
_cell.length_a   1.000
_cell.length_b   1.000
_cell.length_c   1.000
_cell.angle_alpha   90.00
_cell.angle_beta   90.00
_cell.angle_gamma   90.00
#
_symmetry.space_group_name_H-M   'P 1'
#
loop_
_entity.id
_entity.type
_entity.pdbx_description
1 polymer ?
#
loop_
_entity_poly.entity_id
_entity_poly.type
_entity_poly.pdbx_seq_one_letter_code
_entity_poly.pdbx_strand_id
1 'polypeptide(L)'
;MGDKFIGDLTQERISFKKVGGLTSIAEYFARGKYGSNSWRGNCSGLLIKDILLHYNVKEFCDPMLGSGTSLDVAKDLNIKCLGMDLNPKFGGFNIIKDEFPKSFEFMFVHPPYYVFKGSKMPIYSGKQWGNVAHIDDGSHMHDKINLINGSIQYYIKAI
;
A
#
# COMPACT_ATOMS: atom_id res chain seq x y z
N MET A 1 2.94 -4.42 -20.26
CA MET A 1 1.82 -4.04 -19.36
C MET A 1 1.39 -5.30 -18.63
N GLY A 2 1.11 -5.25 -17.32
CA GLY A 2 0.79 -6.44 -16.55
C GLY A 2 -0.63 -6.92 -16.85
N ASP A 3 -0.74 -7.86 -17.78
CA ASP A 3 -2.01 -8.45 -18.16
C ASP A 3 -2.54 -9.36 -17.04
N LYS A 4 -3.87 -9.44 -16.94
CA LYS A 4 -4.58 -10.33 -16.03
C LYS A 4 -5.31 -11.40 -16.79
N PHE A 5 -5.31 -12.60 -16.24
CA PHE A 5 -6.00 -13.76 -16.81
C PHE A 5 -6.81 -14.44 -15.72
N ILE A 6 -7.95 -15.01 -16.11
CA ILE A 6 -8.70 -15.95 -15.29
C ILE A 6 -8.78 -17.29 -16.02
N GLY A 7 -8.74 -18.38 -15.26
CA GLY A 7 -8.91 -19.73 -15.78
C GLY A 7 -9.72 -20.58 -14.80
N ASP A 8 -10.43 -21.58 -15.32
CA ASP A 8 -11.09 -22.59 -14.51
C ASP A 8 -10.13 -23.77 -14.29
N LEU A 9 -9.65 -23.91 -13.06
CA LEU A 9 -8.73 -24.97 -12.66
C LEU A 9 -9.39 -26.35 -12.54
N THR A 10 -10.71 -26.44 -12.69
CA THR A 10 -11.47 -27.70 -12.62
C THR A 10 -11.59 -28.41 -13.97
N GLN A 11 -11.20 -27.77 -15.07
CA GLN A 11 -11.27 -28.33 -16.42
C GLN A 11 -10.06 -29.22 -16.73
N GLU A 12 -10.25 -30.33 -17.44
CA GLU A 12 -9.15 -31.20 -17.94
C GLU A 12 -8.16 -30.44 -18.84
N ARG A 13 -8.63 -29.41 -19.56
CA ARG A 13 -7.79 -28.48 -20.32
C ARG A 13 -7.97 -27.07 -19.78
N ILE A 14 -6.92 -26.56 -19.13
CA ILE A 14 -6.91 -25.19 -18.63
C ILE A 14 -6.97 -24.22 -19.82
N SER A 15 -7.94 -23.33 -19.80
CA SER A 15 -8.04 -22.20 -20.73
C SER A 15 -7.96 -20.89 -19.95
N PHE A 16 -7.27 -19.90 -20.52
CA PHE A 16 -7.11 -18.59 -19.91
C PHE A 16 -7.83 -17.53 -20.72
N LYS A 17 -8.59 -16.66 -20.05
CA LYS A 17 -9.22 -15.48 -20.64
C LYS A 17 -8.58 -14.23 -20.06
N LYS A 18 -8.14 -13.33 -20.94
CA LYS A 18 -7.67 -12.00 -20.53
C LYS A 18 -8.84 -11.20 -19.93
N VAL A 19 -8.59 -10.58 -18.78
CA VAL A 19 -9.55 -9.70 -18.09
C VAL A 19 -8.94 -8.32 -17.83
N GLY A 20 -9.79 -7.31 -17.69
CA GLY A 20 -9.39 -5.94 -17.37
C GLY A 20 -10.20 -5.39 -16.20
N GLY A 21 -9.70 -4.32 -15.57
CA GLY A 21 -10.32 -3.69 -14.40
C GLY A 21 -10.29 -4.59 -13.16
N LEU A 22 -10.81 -4.11 -12.02
CA LEU A 22 -10.79 -4.83 -10.74
C LEU A 22 -11.58 -6.15 -10.81
N THR A 23 -11.00 -7.22 -10.27
CA THR A 23 -11.54 -8.59 -10.24
C THR A 23 -11.46 -9.14 -8.82
N SER A 24 -12.26 -10.16 -8.49
CA SER A 24 -12.22 -10.80 -7.15
C SER A 24 -10.85 -11.41 -6.80
N ILE A 25 -10.05 -11.73 -7.82
CA ILE A 25 -8.66 -12.19 -7.69
C ILE A 25 -7.74 -11.11 -8.27
N ALA A 26 -6.80 -10.63 -7.47
CA ALA A 26 -5.79 -9.65 -7.86
C ALA A 26 -4.51 -10.35 -8.38
N GLU A 27 -4.63 -11.03 -9.52
CA GLU A 27 -3.53 -11.75 -10.15
C GLU A 27 -3.02 -11.01 -11.38
N TYR A 28 -1.73 -10.67 -11.38
CA TYR A 28 -1.05 -9.97 -12.48
C TYR A 28 0.13 -10.80 -12.95
N PHE A 29 0.26 -11.00 -14.26
CA PHE A 29 1.37 -11.77 -14.82
C PHE A 29 2.75 -11.16 -14.51
N ALA A 30 2.80 -9.84 -14.35
CA ALA A 30 4.00 -9.12 -13.93
C ALA A 30 3.63 -8.05 -12.89
N ARG A 31 4.58 -7.73 -12.01
CA ARG A 31 4.45 -6.68 -10.98
C ARG A 31 4.12 -5.29 -11.54
N GLY A 32 4.47 -5.04 -12.80
CA GLY A 32 4.37 -3.72 -13.41
C GLY A 32 5.53 -2.80 -13.05
N LYS A 33 5.45 -1.54 -13.50
CA LYS A 33 6.54 -0.55 -13.48
C LYS A 33 6.58 0.35 -12.23
N TYR A 34 5.64 0.20 -11.30
CA TYR A 34 5.40 1.16 -10.23
C TYR A 34 6.16 0.83 -8.95
N GLY A 35 6.72 1.84 -8.29
CA GLY A 35 7.48 1.72 -7.05
C GLY A 35 8.75 0.89 -7.19
N SER A 36 9.44 0.68 -6.08
CA SER A 36 10.66 -0.16 -6.05
C SER A 36 10.34 -1.61 -5.72
N ASN A 37 10.97 -2.55 -6.44
CA ASN A 37 10.95 -3.98 -6.11
C ASN A 37 11.87 -4.35 -4.94
N SER A 38 12.83 -3.48 -4.60
CA SER A 38 13.72 -3.67 -3.46
C SER A 38 13.05 -3.30 -2.14
N TRP A 39 11.97 -2.52 -2.18
CA TRP A 39 11.16 -2.19 -1.02
C TRP A 39 10.32 -3.40 -0.61
N ARG A 40 10.68 -4.02 0.50
CA ARG A 40 10.07 -5.26 0.97
C ARG A 40 8.60 -5.04 1.33
N GLY A 41 7.76 -5.98 0.91
CA GLY A 41 6.33 -5.93 1.23
C GLY A 41 5.53 -4.92 0.41
N ASN A 42 6.10 -4.34 -0.65
CA ASN A 42 5.36 -3.45 -1.54
C ASN A 42 4.31 -4.22 -2.36
N CYS A 43 3.11 -3.67 -2.53
CA CYS A 43 2.09 -4.22 -3.41
C CYS A 43 2.36 -3.85 -4.89
N SER A 44 1.63 -4.47 -5.82
CA SER A 44 1.69 -4.10 -7.24
C SER A 44 0.92 -2.80 -7.46
N GLY A 45 1.53 -1.81 -8.12
CA GLY A 45 0.79 -0.60 -8.52
C GLY A 45 -0.32 -0.85 -9.53
N LEU A 46 -0.35 -2.03 -10.17
CA LEU A 46 -1.48 -2.43 -11.00
C LEU A 46 -2.77 -2.63 -10.17
N LEU A 47 -2.65 -3.06 -8.91
CA LEU A 47 -3.79 -3.15 -7.99
C LEU A 47 -4.32 -1.76 -7.64
N ILE A 48 -3.44 -0.84 -7.30
CA ILE A 48 -3.82 0.56 -7.03
C ILE A 48 -4.52 1.15 -8.25
N LYS A 49 -3.96 0.94 -9.45
CA LYS A 49 -4.54 1.39 -10.72
C LYS A 49 -5.94 0.82 -10.96
N ASP A 50 -6.14 -0.49 -10.76
CA ASP A 50 -7.45 -1.13 -10.91
C ASP A 50 -8.48 -0.55 -9.94
N ILE A 51 -8.11 -0.33 -8.67
CA ILE A 51 -8.98 0.25 -7.64
C ILE A 51 -9.38 1.68 -8.01
N LEU A 52 -8.41 2.54 -8.33
CA LEU A 52 -8.67 3.95 -8.65
C LEU A 52 -9.56 4.10 -9.91
N LEU A 53 -9.32 3.28 -10.93
CA LEU A 53 -10.14 3.27 -12.13
C LEU A 53 -11.56 2.73 -11.88
N HIS A 54 -11.69 1.67 -11.07
CA HIS A 54 -12.99 1.07 -10.74
C HIS A 54 -13.91 2.05 -10.01
N TYR A 55 -13.38 2.78 -9.02
CA TYR A 55 -14.14 3.78 -8.27
C TYR A 55 -14.12 5.17 -8.91
N ASN A 56 -13.50 5.33 -10.09
CA ASN A 56 -13.40 6.60 -10.83
C ASN A 56 -12.81 7.76 -10.01
N VAL A 57 -11.85 7.46 -9.13
CA VAL A 57 -11.25 8.42 -8.20
C VAL A 57 -10.53 9.55 -8.93
N LYS A 58 -10.68 10.80 -8.46
CA LYS A 58 -9.99 11.99 -9.02
C LYS A 58 -8.93 12.57 -8.10
N GLU A 59 -9.07 12.35 -6.81
CA GLU A 59 -8.08 12.69 -5.80
C GLU A 59 -7.98 11.61 -4.74
N PHE A 60 -6.76 11.25 -4.32
CA PHE A 60 -6.57 10.34 -3.19
C PHE A 60 -5.34 10.69 -2.37
N CYS A 61 -5.22 10.11 -1.18
CA CYS A 61 -3.96 10.12 -0.44
C CYS A 61 -3.44 8.71 -0.14
N ASP A 62 -2.13 8.63 0.03
CA ASP A 62 -1.43 7.45 0.55
C ASP A 62 -0.54 7.92 1.72
N PRO A 63 -0.96 7.68 2.98
CA PRO A 63 -0.23 8.14 4.15
C PRO A 63 0.87 7.18 4.61
N MET A 64 1.11 6.09 3.87
CA MET A 64 2.10 5.06 4.18
C MET A 64 2.87 4.69 2.90
N LEU A 65 3.34 5.74 2.23
CA LEU A 65 3.79 5.73 0.85
C LEU A 65 4.90 4.72 0.52
N GLY A 66 5.77 4.42 1.49
CA GLY A 66 6.90 3.53 1.35
C GLY A 66 7.82 3.92 0.19
N SER A 67 7.80 3.15 -0.90
CA SER A 67 8.66 3.41 -2.08
C SER A 67 8.08 4.36 -3.12
N GLY A 68 6.86 4.85 -2.97
CA GLY A 68 6.24 5.77 -3.93
C GLY A 68 5.32 5.12 -4.96
N THR A 69 4.90 3.87 -4.77
CA THR A 69 4.09 3.11 -5.76
C THR A 69 2.81 3.84 -6.16
N SER A 70 2.09 4.42 -5.20
CA SER A 70 0.85 5.17 -5.43
C SER A 70 1.10 6.47 -6.20
N LEU A 71 2.20 7.19 -5.93
CA LEU A 71 2.58 8.38 -6.69
C LEU A 71 2.89 8.05 -8.16
N ASP A 72 3.58 6.93 -8.43
CA ASP A 72 3.84 6.50 -9.80
C ASP A 72 2.55 6.17 -10.55
N VAL A 73 1.58 5.54 -9.87
CA VAL A 73 0.25 5.24 -10.43
C VAL A 73 -0.54 6.52 -10.67
N ALA A 74 -0.54 7.45 -9.71
CA ALA A 74 -1.21 8.74 -9.82
C ALA A 74 -0.69 9.53 -11.03
N LYS A 75 0.64 9.54 -11.22
CA LYS A 75 1.29 10.16 -12.38
C LYS A 75 0.88 9.49 -13.70
N ASP A 76 0.83 8.16 -13.75
CA ASP A 76 0.42 7.41 -14.95
C ASP A 76 -1.04 7.64 -15.33
N LEU A 77 -1.91 7.88 -14.34
CA LEU A 77 -3.35 8.12 -14.54
C LEU A 77 -3.73 9.60 -14.62
N ASN A 78 -2.79 10.52 -14.39
CA ASN A 78 -3.06 11.95 -14.23
C ASN A 78 -4.12 12.25 -13.16
N ILE A 79 -4.00 11.60 -12.00
CA ILE A 79 -4.86 11.74 -10.82
C ILE A 79 -4.09 12.51 -9.74
N LYS A 80 -4.78 13.36 -8.96
CA LYS A 80 -4.14 14.06 -7.83
C LYS A 80 -3.86 13.08 -6.69
N CYS A 81 -2.63 13.06 -6.19
CA CYS A 81 -2.25 12.22 -5.06
C CYS A 81 -1.44 13.03 -4.05
N LEU A 82 -1.82 12.96 -2.77
CA LEU A 82 -0.94 13.34 -1.67
C LEU A 82 -0.31 12.07 -1.07
N GLY A 83 0.98 11.87 -1.35
CA GLY A 83 1.78 10.83 -0.72
C GLY A 83 2.50 11.36 0.51
N MET A 84 2.36 10.69 1.65
CA MET A 84 3.03 11.01 2.90
C MET A 84 3.58 9.73 3.53
N ASP A 85 4.59 9.84 4.39
CA ASP A 85 5.15 8.69 5.10
C ASP A 85 5.85 9.15 6.38
N LEU A 86 5.95 8.22 7.34
CA LEU A 86 6.74 8.40 8.55
C LEU A 86 8.22 8.64 8.24
N ASN A 87 8.70 8.13 7.10
CA ASN A 87 10.01 8.45 6.54
C ASN A 87 10.10 9.96 6.24
N PRO A 88 11.07 10.69 6.83
CA PRO A 88 11.25 12.14 6.62
C PRO A 88 11.42 12.56 5.15
N LYS A 89 11.85 11.64 4.27
CA LYS A 89 11.90 11.87 2.82
C LYS A 89 10.54 12.32 2.25
N PHE A 90 9.44 11.90 2.87
CA PHE A 90 8.08 12.21 2.47
C PHE A 90 7.31 13.01 3.54
N GLY A 91 8.04 13.86 4.27
CA GLY A 91 7.45 14.81 5.22
C GLY A 91 7.39 14.31 6.66
N GLY A 92 7.65 13.02 6.93
CA GLY A 92 7.67 12.49 8.29
C GLY A 92 6.28 12.40 8.93
N PHE A 93 5.23 12.32 8.11
CA PHE A 93 3.85 12.26 8.57
C PHE A 93 3.61 11.01 9.40
N ASN A 94 3.17 11.21 10.63
CA ASN A 94 2.83 10.18 11.56
C ASN A 94 1.31 10.04 11.66
N ILE A 95 0.76 9.08 10.93
CA ILE A 95 -0.69 8.86 10.87
C ILE A 95 -1.37 8.66 12.24
N ILE A 96 -0.63 8.21 13.25
CA ILE A 96 -1.15 8.02 14.60
C ILE A 96 -1.28 9.38 15.31
N LYS A 97 -0.30 10.28 15.13
CA LYS A 97 -0.18 11.52 15.91
C LYS A 97 -0.67 12.75 15.16
N ASP A 98 -0.38 12.83 13.88
CA ASP A 98 -0.62 14.02 13.06
C ASP A 98 -2.07 14.08 12.56
N GLU A 99 -2.50 15.28 12.20
CA GLU A 99 -3.78 15.53 11.55
C GLU A 99 -3.60 15.56 10.03
N PHE A 100 -4.60 15.04 9.31
CA PHE A 100 -4.60 15.16 7.87
C PHE A 100 -4.78 16.63 7.46
N PRO A 101 -4.05 17.11 6.44
CA PRO A 101 -4.11 18.52 6.04
C PRO A 101 -5.45 18.92 5.43
N LYS A 102 -6.24 17.93 5.00
CA LYS A 102 -7.61 18.07 4.46
C LYS A 102 -8.27 16.70 4.39
N SER A 103 -9.57 16.67 4.09
CA SER A 103 -10.27 15.46 3.69
C SER A 103 -9.91 15.06 2.25
N PHE A 104 -9.95 13.77 1.95
CA PHE A 104 -9.70 13.20 0.63
C PHE A 104 -10.92 12.40 0.16
N GLU A 105 -11.14 12.35 -1.16
CA GLU A 105 -12.18 11.51 -1.77
C GLU A 105 -11.90 10.02 -1.54
N PHE A 106 -10.62 9.64 -1.54
CA PHE A 106 -10.20 8.25 -1.36
C PHE A 106 -8.88 8.20 -0.58
N MET A 107 -8.68 7.14 0.22
CA MET A 107 -7.40 6.82 0.83
C MET A 107 -6.98 5.41 0.48
N PHE A 108 -5.76 5.27 -0.05
CA PHE A 108 -5.13 3.98 -0.21
C PHE A 108 -4.15 3.77 0.94
N VAL A 109 -4.48 2.90 1.89
CA VAL A 109 -3.64 2.66 3.06
C VAL A 109 -3.14 1.23 3.05
N HIS A 110 -1.82 1.07 3.00
CA HIS A 110 -1.14 -0.22 2.98
C HIS A 110 -0.11 -0.26 4.11
N PRO A 111 -0.54 -0.60 5.34
CA PRO A 111 0.28 -0.43 6.53
C PRO A 111 1.48 -1.36 6.61
N PRO A 112 2.50 -1.00 7.39
CA PRO A 112 3.61 -1.90 7.69
C PRO A 112 3.09 -3.17 8.35
N TYR A 113 3.68 -4.32 7.98
CA TYR A 113 3.31 -5.61 8.56
C TYR A 113 3.65 -5.68 10.05
N TYR A 114 2.79 -6.37 10.80
CA TYR A 114 3.10 -6.77 12.16
C TYR A 114 4.25 -7.79 12.19
N VAL A 115 5.30 -7.50 12.97
CA VAL A 115 6.46 -8.38 13.16
C VAL A 115 6.37 -9.05 14.52
N PHE A 116 6.48 -10.38 14.55
CA PHE A 116 6.50 -11.18 15.77
C PHE A 116 7.67 -12.16 15.74
N LYS A 117 8.05 -12.71 16.91
CA LYS A 117 9.18 -13.64 17.02
C LYS A 117 8.99 -14.82 16.06
N GLY A 118 9.96 -14.99 15.15
CA GLY A 118 9.95 -16.04 14.11
C GLY A 118 9.31 -15.63 12.79
N SER A 119 8.71 -14.43 12.68
CA SER A 119 8.21 -13.92 11.40
C SER A 119 9.37 -13.47 10.50
N LYS A 120 9.16 -13.58 9.18
CA LYS A 120 10.07 -13.05 8.14
C LYS A 120 9.58 -11.72 7.56
N MET A 121 8.65 -11.07 8.26
CA MET A 121 8.06 -9.81 7.81
C MET A 121 9.10 -8.68 7.89
N PRO A 122 9.06 -7.72 6.95
CA PRO A 122 10.02 -6.64 6.92
C PRO A 122 9.85 -5.68 8.10
N ILE A 123 10.98 -5.24 8.63
CA ILE A 123 11.08 -4.05 9.49
C ILE A 123 11.41 -2.87 8.58
N TYR A 124 10.76 -1.72 8.77
CA TYR A 124 10.89 -0.58 7.87
C TYR A 124 11.90 0.47 8.35
N SER A 125 11.62 1.19 9.41
CA SER A 125 12.54 2.19 9.97
C SER A 125 13.80 1.53 10.56
N GLY A 126 14.96 2.11 10.26
CA GLY A 126 16.27 1.58 10.61
C GLY A 126 16.70 0.36 9.78
N LYS A 127 15.93 -0.05 8.76
CA LYS A 127 16.23 -1.19 7.88
C LYS A 127 15.95 -0.93 6.40
N GLN A 128 14.71 -0.61 6.02
CA GLN A 128 14.33 -0.19 4.67
C GLN A 128 14.59 1.30 4.43
N TRP A 129 14.51 2.11 5.48
CA TRP A 129 14.83 3.54 5.45
C TRP A 129 15.45 4.01 6.76
N GLY A 130 16.34 4.99 6.68
CA GLY A 130 17.12 5.46 7.83
C GLY A 130 18.00 4.37 8.45
N ASN A 131 18.73 4.75 9.51
CA ASN A 131 19.62 3.85 10.25
C ASN A 131 19.16 3.64 11.71
N VAL A 132 18.09 4.31 12.12
CA VAL A 132 17.54 4.27 13.49
C VAL A 132 16.06 3.90 13.39
N ALA A 133 15.61 3.02 14.29
CA ALA A 133 14.21 2.67 14.39
C ALA A 133 13.39 3.87 14.86
N HIS A 134 12.26 4.13 14.21
CA HIS A 134 11.30 5.14 14.64
C HIS A 134 10.36 4.52 15.68
N ILE A 135 10.11 5.22 16.78
CA ILE A 135 9.31 4.70 17.90
C ILE A 135 7.87 4.33 17.51
N ASP A 136 7.29 5.11 16.58
CA ASP A 136 5.92 4.90 16.10
C ASP A 136 5.84 4.05 14.82
N ASP A 137 6.93 3.41 14.39
CA ASP A 137 6.86 2.47 13.27
C ASP A 137 6.18 1.17 13.70
N GLY A 138 5.01 0.89 13.13
CA GLY A 138 4.19 -0.28 13.42
C GLY A 138 4.91 -1.63 13.23
N SER A 139 5.96 -1.70 12.41
CA SER A 139 6.75 -2.93 12.26
C SER A 139 7.65 -3.25 13.46
N HIS A 140 7.89 -2.29 14.35
CA HIS A 140 8.59 -2.50 15.63
C HIS A 140 7.64 -2.70 16.81
N MET A 141 6.32 -2.54 16.61
CA MET A 141 5.35 -2.78 17.67
C MET A 141 5.18 -4.28 17.86
N HIS A 142 5.55 -4.79 19.04
CA HIS A 142 5.42 -6.21 19.41
C HIS A 142 4.31 -6.47 20.43
N ASP A 143 3.73 -5.41 21.00
CA ASP A 143 2.61 -5.49 21.94
C ASP A 143 1.29 -5.36 21.19
N LYS A 144 0.46 -6.41 21.27
CA LYS A 144 -0.86 -6.47 20.62
C LYS A 144 -1.78 -5.33 21.04
N ILE A 145 -1.73 -4.87 22.29
CA ILE A 145 -2.60 -3.81 22.79
C ILE A 145 -2.23 -2.47 22.13
N ASN A 146 -0.93 -2.18 22.03
CA ASN A 146 -0.46 -0.95 21.39
C ASN A 146 -0.73 -0.94 19.89
N LEU A 147 -0.65 -2.09 19.21
CA LEU A 147 -1.05 -2.23 17.81
C LEU A 147 -2.54 -1.98 17.61
N ILE A 148 -3.39 -2.57 18.46
CA ILE A 148 -4.84 -2.38 18.37
C ILE A 148 -5.19 -0.92 18.62
N ASN A 149 -4.64 -0.30 19.66
CA ASN A 149 -4.89 1.11 19.98
C ASN A 149 -4.41 2.05 18.86
N GLY A 150 -3.21 1.81 18.31
CA GLY A 150 -2.71 2.58 17.16
C GLY A 150 -3.56 2.37 15.90
N SER A 151 -4.01 1.14 15.65
CA SER A 151 -4.89 0.83 14.51
C SER A 151 -6.27 1.47 14.66
N ILE A 152 -6.85 1.49 15.86
CA ILE A 152 -8.14 2.15 16.12
C ILE A 152 -8.01 3.67 15.94
N GLN A 153 -6.96 4.30 16.47
CA GLN A 153 -6.70 5.73 16.25
C GLN A 153 -6.56 6.05 14.76
N TYR A 154 -5.88 5.17 14.01
CA TYR A 154 -5.79 5.25 12.56
C TYR A 154 -7.18 5.26 11.89
N TYR A 155 -8.04 4.29 12.21
CA TYR A 155 -9.37 4.21 11.57
C TYR A 155 -10.24 5.41 11.91
N ILE A 156 -10.18 5.95 13.13
CA ILE A 156 -10.96 7.13 13.54
C ILE A 156 -10.52 8.38 12.78
N LYS A 157 -9.21 8.56 12.52
CA LYS A 157 -8.71 9.73 11.78
C LYS A 157 -8.98 9.67 10.28
N ALA A 158 -9.33 8.50 9.76
CA ALA A 158 -9.59 8.27 8.34
C ALA A 158 -11.06 8.51 7.93
N ILE A 159 -11.94 8.83 8.88
CA ILE A 159 -13.39 9.10 8.70
C ILE A 159 -13.70 10.54 9.09
#